data_AF-A0A8S9G6F7-F1
#
_entry.id   AF-A0A8S9G6F7-F1
#
_cell.length_a   1.000
_cell.length_b   1.000
_cell.length_c   1.000
_cell.angle_alpha   90.00
_cell.angle_beta   90.00
_cell.angle_gamma   90.00
#
_symmetry.space_group_name_H-M   'P 1'
#
loop_
_entity.id
_entity.type
_entity.pdbx_description
1 polymer ?
#
loop_
_entity_poly.entity_id
_entity_poly.type
_entity_poly.pdbx_seq_one_letter_code
_entity_poly.pdbx_strand_id
1 'polypeptide(L)' 'MVSATSVIAWGSGEDGQLGIGSNEEKEWACVVEALEPYSVRSVVSGSRNSLAICDDGTLFCAQN' A
#
# COMPACT_ATOMS: atom_id res chain seq x y z
N MET A 1 -0.35 -24.81 1.33
CA MET A 1 -0.95 -23.69 0.59
C MET A 1 -0.15 -22.46 0.92
N VAL A 2 0.38 -21.76 -0.08
CA VAL A 2 0.99 -20.44 0.15
C VAL A 2 -0.19 -19.49 0.40
N SER A 3 -0.23 -18.84 1.55
CA SER A 3 -1.24 -17.79 1.78
C SER A 3 -0.85 -16.60 0.94
N ALA A 4 -1.75 -16.12 0.08
CA ALA A 4 -1.55 -14.85 -0.60
C ALA A 4 -1.73 -13.72 0.41
N THR A 5 -0.82 -12.75 0.41
CA THR A 5 -0.95 -11.52 1.20
C THR A 5 -1.41 -10.42 0.28
N SER A 6 -2.49 -9.74 0.64
CA SER A 6 -2.99 -8.58 -0.09
C SER A 6 -2.80 -7.33 0.75
N VAL A 7 -2.27 -6.27 0.15
CA VAL A 7 -2.21 -4.95 0.77
C VAL A 7 -3.46 -4.18 0.39
N ILE A 8 -4.16 -3.68 1.40
CA ILE A 8 -5.36 -2.86 1.26
C ILE A 8 -5.14 -1.51 1.95
N ALA A 9 -5.67 -0.44 1.36
CA ALA A 9 -5.57 0.92 1.85
C ALA A 9 -6.94 1.62 1.82
N TRP A 10 -7.19 2.50 2.78
CA TRP A 10 -8.38 3.35 2.87
C TRP A 10 -8.09 4.58 3.74
N GLY A 11 -8.99 5.56 3.71
CA GLY A 11 -8.86 6.84 4.39
C GLY A 11 -8.38 7.96 3.46
N SER A 12 -7.67 8.93 4.04
CA SER A 12 -7.15 10.10 3.32
C SER A 12 -6.15 9.70 2.24
N GLY A 13 -6.38 10.17 1.01
CA GLY A 13 -5.50 9.97 -0.13
C GLY A 13 -4.97 11.26 -0.76
N GLU A 14 -5.24 12.43 -0.18
CA GLU A 14 -4.90 13.74 -0.77
C GLU A 14 -3.41 13.91 -1.12
N ASP A 15 -2.52 13.21 -0.40
CA ASP A 15 -1.07 13.22 -0.62
C ASP A 15 -0.54 11.98 -1.36
N GLY A 16 -1.42 11.11 -1.85
CA GLY A 16 -1.06 9.84 -2.49
C GLY A 16 -0.62 8.75 -1.51
N GLN A 17 -0.84 8.93 -0.20
CA GLN A 17 -0.39 8.00 0.84
C GLN A 17 -1.07 6.62 0.80
N LEU A 18 -2.15 6.48 0.02
CA LEU A 18 -2.80 5.19 -0.22
C LEU A 18 -2.05 4.34 -1.25
N GLY A 19 -1.23 4.95 -2.13
CA GLY A 19 -0.43 4.22 -3.12
C GLY A 19 -1.24 3.55 -4.23
N ILE A 20 -2.46 4.04 -4.49
CA ILE A 20 -3.39 3.48 -5.49
C ILE A 20 -3.27 4.12 -6.88
N GLY A 21 -2.22 4.91 -7.13
CA GLY A 21 -2.00 5.61 -8.41
C GLY A 21 -2.91 6.82 -8.63
N SER A 22 -3.52 7.35 -7.57
CA SER A 22 -4.27 8.60 -7.57
C SER A 22 -4.22 9.26 -6.19
N ASN A 23 -4.57 10.55 -6.13
CA ASN A 23 -4.72 11.29 -4.88
C ASN A 23 -6.17 11.26 -4.33
N GLU A 24 -6.93 10.22 -4.68
CA GLU A 24 -8.29 10.07 -4.18
C GLU A 24 -8.29 9.47 -2.77
N GLU A 25 -9.11 10.02 -1.88
CA GLU A 25 -9.47 9.32 -0.66
C GLU A 25 -10.37 8.11 -0.96
N LYS A 26 -10.32 7.11 -0.08
CA LYS A 26 -11.15 5.91 -0.18
C LYS A 26 -11.92 5.70 1.13
N GLU A 27 -13.24 5.76 1.06
CA GLU A 27 -14.11 5.50 2.21
C GLU A 27 -14.08 4.03 2.67
N TRP A 28 -13.72 3.12 1.77
CA TRP A 28 -13.67 1.68 2.01
C TRP A 28 -12.33 1.08 1.60
N ALA A 29 -12.03 -0.11 2.13
CA ALA A 29 -10.83 -0.86 1.77
C ALA A 29 -10.72 -1.04 0.25
N CYS A 30 -9.60 -0.59 -0.30
CA CYS A 30 -9.23 -0.74 -1.70
C CYS A 30 -7.92 -1.53 -1.79
N VAL A 31 -7.83 -2.45 -2.74
CA VAL A 31 -6.59 -3.21 -2.99
C VAL A 31 -5.55 -2.28 -3.62
N VAL A 32 -4.32 -2.34 -3.11
CA VAL A 32 -3.18 -1.68 -3.74
C VAL A 32 -2.62 -2.61 -4.81
N GLU A 33 -3.20 -2.56 -6.00
CA GLU A 33 -2.90 -3.48 -7.11
C GLU A 33 -1.40 -3.54 -7.46
N ALA A 34 -0.70 -2.41 -7.32
CA ALA A 34 0.74 -2.30 -7.56
C ALA A 34 1.58 -3.25 -6.68
N LEU A 35 1.05 -3.71 -5.54
CA LEU A 35 1.74 -4.59 -4.59
C LEU A 35 1.35 -6.07 -4.70
N GLU A 36 0.34 -6.44 -5.50
CA GLU A 36 -0.08 -7.84 -5.66
C GLU A 36 1.04 -8.79 -6.12
N PRO A 37 1.99 -8.39 -6.99
CA PRO A 37 3.08 -9.28 -7.39
C PRO A 37 4.11 -9.55 -6.28
N TYR A 38 4.05 -8.84 -5.15
CA TYR A 38 5.10 -8.83 -4.14
C TYR A 38 4.63 -9.47 -2.83
N SER A 39 5.53 -10.23 -2.21
CA SER A 39 5.31 -10.76 -0.85
C SER A 39 5.61 -9.67 0.18
N VAL A 40 4.59 -8.85 0.48
CA VAL A 40 4.69 -7.78 1.47
C VAL A 40 4.66 -8.36 2.88
N ARG A 41 5.70 -8.09 3.66
CA ARG A 41 5.87 -8.55 5.03
C ARG A 41 5.30 -7.57 6.05
N SER A 42 5.49 -6.28 5.82
CA SER A 42 5.05 -5.25 6.76
C SER A 42 4.75 -3.93 6.06
N VAL A 43 3.80 -3.18 6.61
CA VAL A 43 3.42 -1.84 6.16
C VAL A 43 3.62 -0.86 7.32
N VAL A 44 4.12 0.32 6.99
CA VAL A 44 4.24 1.46 7.91
C VAL A 44 3.47 2.63 7.31
N SER A 45 2.66 3.32 8.10
CA SER A 45 1.91 4.49 7.67
C SER A 45 2.15 5.65 8.62
N GLY A 46 2.44 6.82 8.06
CA GLY A 46 2.48 8.11 8.75
C GLY A 46 1.29 8.97 8.36
N SER A 47 1.37 10.28 8.64
CA SER A 47 0.27 11.20 8.34
C SER A 47 0.02 11.40 6.84
N ARG A 48 1.11 11.42 6.04
CA ARG A 48 1.09 11.73 4.60
C ARG A 48 1.96 10.78 3.78
N ASN A 49 2.36 9.66 4.35
CA ASN A 49 3.19 8.68 3.67
C ASN A 49 2.86 7.25 4.11
N SER A 50 3.15 6.31 3.23
CA SER A 50 3.08 4.88 3.53
C SER A 50 4.25 4.16 2.89
N LEU A 51 4.72 3.10 3.54
CA LEU A 51 5.83 2.27 3.12
C LEU A 51 5.42 0.80 3.19
N ALA A 52 5.85 0.00 2.21
CA ALA A 52 5.69 -1.45 2.22
C ALA A 52 7.07 -2.12 2.12
N ILE A 53 7.33 -3.06 3.02
CA ILE A 53 8.58 -3.83 3.08
C ILE A 53 8.26 -5.26 2.67
N CYS A 54 8.96 -5.78 1.67
CA CYS A 54 8.81 -7.13 1.17
C CYS A 54 9.78 -8.10 1.86
N ASP A 55 9.47 -9.40 1.79
CA ASP A 55 10.33 -10.45 2.37
C ASP A 55 11.73 -10.52 1.72
N ASP A 56 11.89 -10.05 0.48
CA ASP A 56 13.16 -9.95 -0.24
C ASP A 56 13.98 -8.70 0.14
N GLY A 57 13.45 -7.86 1.03
CA GLY A 57 14.07 -6.59 1.44
C GLY A 57 13.74 -5.40 0.53
N THR A 58 12.93 -5.59 -0.53
CA THR A 58 12.45 -4.48 -1.36
C THR A 58 11.57 -3.55 -0.52
N LEU A 59 11.79 -2.24 -0.68
CA LEU A 59 11.02 -1.19 -0.03
C LEU A 59 10.27 -0.38 -1.08
N PHE A 60 8.95 -0.27 -0.90
CA PHE A 60 8.11 0.63 -1.67
C PHE A 60 7.67 1.81 -0.82
N CYS A 61 7.59 2.98 -1.44
CA CYS A 61 6.91 4.15 -0.89
C CYS A 61 5.65 4.43 -1.71
N ALA A 62 4.54 4.68 -1.02
CA ALA A 62 3.32 5.17 -1.64
C ALA A 62 3.62 6.55 -2.24
N GLN A 63 3.41 6.65 -3.55
CA GLN A 63 3.53 7.87 -4.34
C GLN A 63 2.35 7.90 -5.33
N ASN A 64 2.08 9.08 -5.88
CA ASN A 64 1.16 9.26 -7.00
C ASN A 64 1.87 8.99 -8.33
#